data_AF-W1YMM3-F1
#
_entry.id   AF-W1YMM3-F1
#
_cell.length_a   1.000
_cell.length_b   1.000
_cell.length_c   1.000
_cell.angle_alpha   90.00
_cell.angle_beta   90.00
_cell.angle_gamma   90.00
#
_symmetry.space_group_name_H-M   'P 1'
#
loop_
_entity.id
_entity.type
_entity.pdbx_description
1 polymer ?
#
loop_
_entity_poly.entity_id
_entity_poly.type
_entity_poly.pdbx_seq_one_letter_code
_entity_poly.pdbx_strand_id
1 'polypeptide(L)'
;EISTDSKEAINGSQLYAISRSVADRLGGGADVASNGTIKGMSYKLKKRDFNNVGEALQYLDNETLHWDSAKGAFSASYIVKNADGIIPS
;
A
#
# COMPACT_ATOMS: atom_id res chain seq x y z
N GLU A 1 -1.47 26.18 -13.36
CA GLU A 1 -0.75 25.62 -12.19
C GLU A 1 -1.76 25.03 -11.21
N ILE A 2 -1.51 23.87 -10.62
CA ILE A 2 -2.34 23.37 -9.51
C ILE A 2 -1.84 24.03 -8.23
N SER A 3 -2.72 24.77 -7.54
CA SER A 3 -2.37 25.60 -6.39
C SER A 3 -3.46 25.57 -5.31
N THR A 4 -3.07 25.70 -4.04
CA THR A 4 -3.98 25.77 -2.89
C THR A 4 -4.85 27.02 -2.90
N ASP A 5 -4.45 28.07 -3.61
CA ASP A 5 -5.19 29.34 -3.69
C ASP A 5 -6.14 29.42 -4.90
N SER A 6 -6.11 28.42 -5.79
CA SER A 6 -6.93 28.42 -7.00
C SER A 6 -8.43 28.49 -6.68
N LYS A 7 -9.16 29.25 -7.49
CA LYS A 7 -10.62 29.37 -7.46
C LYS A 7 -11.27 28.77 -8.71
N GLU A 8 -10.47 28.14 -9.56
CA GLU A 8 -10.94 27.50 -10.79
C GLU A 8 -11.70 26.22 -10.45
N ALA A 9 -12.83 25.99 -11.13
CA ALA A 9 -13.53 24.73 -11.03
C ALA A 9 -12.74 23.61 -11.73
N ILE A 10 -12.82 22.40 -11.18
CA ILE A 10 -12.34 21.18 -11.85
C ILE A 10 -13.50 20.44 -12.51
N ASN A 11 -13.25 19.80 -13.65
CA ASN A 11 -14.21 18.93 -14.31
C ASN A 11 -13.94 17.43 -14.05
N GLY A 12 -14.86 16.57 -14.45
CA GLY A 12 -14.76 15.13 -14.24
C GLY A 12 -13.59 14.46 -14.97
N SER A 13 -13.18 14.94 -16.15
CA SER A 13 -12.05 14.34 -16.88
C SER A 13 -10.71 14.67 -16.24
N GLN A 14 -10.56 15.87 -15.66
CA GLN A 14 -9.39 16.25 -14.86
C GLN A 14 -9.29 15.40 -13.60
N LEU A 15 -10.41 15.20 -12.88
CA LEU A 15 -10.45 14.32 -11.71
C LEU A 15 -10.11 12.88 -12.09
N TYR A 16 -10.69 12.37 -13.18
CA TYR A 16 -10.40 11.02 -13.69
C TYR A 16 -8.92 10.85 -14.04
N ALA A 17 -8.28 11.84 -14.68
CA ALA A 17 -6.86 11.76 -15.03
C ALA A 17 -5.96 11.63 -13.79
N ILE A 18 -6.28 12.34 -12.69
CA ILE A 18 -5.57 12.19 -11.42
C ILE A 18 -5.83 10.80 -10.81
N SER A 19 -7.08 10.36 -10.72
CA SER A 19 -7.41 9.01 -10.21
C SER A 19 -6.73 7.92 -11.03
N ARG A 20 -6.65 8.07 -12.35
CA ARG A 20 -5.98 7.11 -13.23
C ARG A 20 -4.48 7.07 -13.00
N SER A 21 -3.84 8.23 -12.86
CA SER A 21 -2.42 8.31 -12.49
C SER A 21 -2.14 7.58 -11.17
N VAL A 22 -3.02 7.73 -10.18
CA VAL A 22 -2.91 7.00 -8.91
C VAL A 22 -3.11 5.49 -9.09
N ALA A 23 -4.12 5.05 -9.86
CA ALA A 23 -4.35 3.64 -10.15
C ALA A 23 -3.13 2.99 -10.84
N ASP A 24 -2.57 3.65 -11.86
CA ASP A 24 -1.39 3.16 -12.59
C ASP A 24 -0.16 3.04 -11.68
N ARG A 25 -0.01 3.92 -10.69
CA ARG A 25 1.08 3.88 -9.71
C ARG A 25 0.89 2.81 -8.63
N LEU A 26 -0.35 2.54 -8.23
CA LEU A 26 -0.68 1.44 -7.32
C LEU A 26 -0.48 0.09 -8.02
N GLY A 27 -0.82 -0.01 -9.30
CA GLY A 27 -0.69 -1.26 -10.05
C GLY A 27 -1.64 -2.33 -9.51
N GLY A 28 -1.24 -3.61 -9.56
CA GLY A 28 -2.04 -4.71 -9.03
C GLY A 28 -3.44 -4.83 -9.65
N GLY A 29 -3.65 -4.35 -10.88
CA GLY A 29 -4.96 -4.31 -11.53
C GLY A 29 -5.89 -3.19 -11.06
N ALA A 30 -5.37 -2.22 -10.29
CA ALA A 30 -6.15 -1.05 -9.88
C ALA A 30 -6.68 -0.26 -11.09
N ASP A 31 -7.90 0.24 -10.96
CA ASP A 31 -8.57 1.05 -11.97
C ASP A 31 -9.49 2.09 -11.32
N VAL A 32 -10.05 2.98 -12.14
CA VAL A 32 -10.96 4.05 -11.70
C VAL A 32 -12.41 3.60 -11.82
N ALA A 33 -13.16 3.69 -10.73
CA ALA A 33 -14.61 3.48 -10.70
C ALA A 33 -15.37 4.67 -11.32
N SER A 34 -16.66 4.48 -11.63
CA SER A 34 -17.50 5.52 -12.24
C SER A 34 -17.68 6.78 -11.37
N ASN A 35 -17.52 6.64 -10.05
CA ASN A 35 -17.54 7.75 -9.09
C ASN A 35 -16.16 8.39 -8.84
N GLY A 36 -15.13 7.98 -9.58
CA GLY A 36 -13.76 8.50 -9.48
C GLY A 36 -12.88 7.85 -8.40
N THR A 37 -13.41 6.92 -7.59
CA THR A 37 -12.60 6.20 -6.59
C THR A 37 -11.75 5.11 -7.24
N ILE A 38 -10.69 4.67 -6.56
CA ILE A 38 -9.86 3.53 -6.99
C ILE A 38 -10.57 2.22 -6.62
N LYS A 39 -10.50 1.22 -7.51
CA LYS A 39 -11.07 -0.13 -7.30
C LYS A 39 -10.16 -1.20 -7.92
N GLY A 40 -10.46 -2.47 -7.62
CA GLY A 40 -9.90 -3.62 -8.35
C GLY A 40 -8.44 -3.96 -8.04
N MET A 41 -7.81 -3.26 -7.09
CA MET A 41 -6.45 -3.54 -6.64
C MET A 41 -6.36 -4.92 -5.98
N SER A 42 -5.39 -5.73 -6.42
CA SER A 42 -5.08 -7.04 -5.85
C SER A 42 -3.58 -7.35 -5.99
N TYR A 43 -2.88 -7.38 -4.86
CA TYR A 43 -1.49 -7.84 -4.77
C TYR A 43 -1.46 -9.30 -4.35
N LYS A 44 -1.00 -10.18 -5.24
CA LYS A 44 -0.83 -11.59 -4.95
C LYS A 44 0.54 -11.84 -4.33
N LEU A 45 0.58 -12.12 -3.04
CA LEU A 45 1.80 -12.40 -2.29
C LEU A 45 1.73 -13.80 -1.68
N LYS A 46 2.67 -14.67 -2.07
CA LYS A 46 2.66 -16.10 -1.72
C LYS A 46 1.31 -16.75 -2.06
N LYS A 47 0.50 -17.10 -1.05
CA LYS A 47 -0.81 -17.77 -1.21
C LYS A 47 -1.98 -16.87 -0.79
N ARG A 48 -1.76 -15.55 -0.67
CA ARG A 48 -2.76 -14.58 -0.21
C ARG A 48 -2.84 -13.41 -1.18
N ASP A 49 -4.04 -12.83 -1.26
CA ASP A 49 -4.33 -11.64 -2.04
C ASP A 49 -4.61 -10.48 -1.08
N PHE A 50 -4.08 -9.29 -1.38
CA PHE A 50 -4.25 -8.07 -0.59
C PHE A 50 -4.79 -6.94 -1.46
N ASN A 51 -5.74 -6.16 -0.95
CA ASN A 51 -6.39 -5.07 -1.68
C ASN A 51 -5.94 -3.66 -1.26
N ASN A 52 -4.95 -3.57 -0.36
CA ASN A 52 -4.27 -2.35 -0.01
C ASN A 52 -2.76 -2.57 0.19
N VAL A 53 -1.99 -1.49 0.05
CA VAL A 53 -0.52 -1.53 0.10
C VAL A 53 -0.01 -1.81 1.51
N GLY A 54 -0.64 -1.26 2.54
CA GLY A 54 -0.18 -1.38 3.93
C GLY A 54 -0.20 -2.83 4.42
N GLU A 55 -1.29 -3.54 4.21
CA GLU A 55 -1.41 -4.96 4.57
C GLU A 55 -0.48 -5.85 3.74
N ALA A 56 -0.32 -5.54 2.45
CA ALA A 56 0.60 -6.28 1.59
C ALA A 56 2.06 -6.16 2.07
N LEU A 57 2.49 -4.94 2.43
CA LEU A 57 3.82 -4.67 2.96
C LEU A 57 4.02 -5.28 4.35
N GLN A 58 3.04 -5.16 5.24
CA GLN A 58 3.09 -5.79 6.56
C GLN A 58 3.16 -7.32 6.45
N TYR A 59 2.41 -7.91 5.53
CA TYR A 59 2.50 -9.34 5.27
C TYR A 59 3.88 -9.73 4.76
N LEU A 60 4.45 -8.97 3.82
CA LEU A 60 5.80 -9.23 3.32
C LEU A 60 6.84 -9.13 4.44
N ASP A 61 6.78 -8.09 5.27
CA ASP A 61 7.65 -7.87 6.42
C ASP A 61 7.65 -9.10 7.35
N ASN A 62 6.47 -9.52 7.81
CA ASN A 62 6.29 -10.72 8.64
C ASN A 62 6.81 -12.03 8.01
N GLU A 63 6.91 -12.06 6.69
CA GLU A 63 7.34 -13.22 5.91
C GLU A 63 8.84 -13.16 5.52
N THR A 64 9.57 -12.14 5.99
CA THR A 64 11.03 -12.01 5.83
C THR A 64 11.82 -12.48 7.05
N LEU A 65 13.13 -12.68 6.89
CA LEU A 65 14.02 -12.92 8.03
C LEU A 65 14.38 -11.60 8.70
N HIS A 66 14.06 -11.47 9.98
CA HIS A 66 14.36 -10.26 10.75
C HIS A 66 15.69 -10.40 11.49
N TRP A 67 16.52 -9.35 11.46
CA TRP A 67 17.71 -9.29 12.29
C TRP A 67 17.32 -9.20 13.78
N ASP A 68 17.82 -10.13 14.58
CA ASP A 68 17.70 -10.12 16.04
C ASP A 68 19.01 -9.61 16.64
N SER A 69 19.03 -8.35 17.06
CA SER A 69 20.22 -7.71 17.65
C SER A 69 20.63 -8.33 18.99
N ALA A 70 19.69 -8.92 19.74
CA ALA A 70 20.00 -9.57 21.01
C ALA A 70 20.74 -10.90 20.79
N LYS A 71 20.45 -11.57 19.68
CA LYS A 71 21.12 -12.83 19.30
C LYS A 71 22.28 -12.65 18.33
N GLY A 72 22.43 -11.45 17.75
CA GLY A 72 23.42 -11.18 16.70
C GLY A 72 23.22 -12.06 15.46
N ALA A 73 21.97 -12.39 15.12
CA ALA A 73 21.64 -13.31 14.03
C ALA A 73 20.31 -12.97 13.35
N PHE A 74 20.13 -13.39 12.09
CA PHE A 74 18.82 -13.36 11.43
C PHE A 74 17.91 -14.45 12.00
N SER A 75 16.63 -14.14 12.20
CA SER A 75 15.63 -15.01 12.79
C SER A 75 14.45 -15.23 11.84
N ALA A 76 14.00 -16.48 11.75
CA ALA A 76 12.79 -16.89 11.02
C ALA A 76 11.53 -16.89 11.92
N SER A 77 11.62 -16.33 13.13
CA SER A 77 10.51 -16.32 14.07
C SER A 77 9.40 -15.40 13.54
N TYR A 78 8.18 -15.94 13.37
CA TYR A 78 6.95 -15.19 13.08
C TYR A 78 6.53 -14.39 14.32
N ILE A 79 7.35 -13.44 14.72
CA ILE A 79 7.01 -12.50 15.78
C ILE A 79 6.68 -11.23 15.04
N VAL A 80 5.37 -10.91 14.99
CA VAL A 80 4.91 -9.60 14.54
C VAL A 80 5.58 -8.59 15.47
N LYS A 81 6.64 -7.94 15.00
CA LYS A 81 7.17 -6.77 15.68
C LYS A 81 6.52 -5.59 15.00
N ASN A 82 5.93 -4.68 15.76
CA ASN A 82 5.61 -3.36 15.23
C ASN A 82 6.89 -2.72 14.66
N ALA A 83 6.77 -1.69 13.83
CA ALA A 83 7.93 -1.02 13.21
C ALA A 83 8.96 -0.49 14.24
N ASP A 84 8.58 -0.37 15.51
CA ASP A 84 9.41 0.01 16.66
C ASP A 84 10.03 -1.20 17.42
N GLY A 85 9.84 -2.42 16.93
CA GLY A 85 10.38 -3.64 17.52
C GLY A 85 9.54 -4.26 18.64
N ILE A 86 8.40 -3.68 19.01
CA ILE A 86 7.54 -4.18 20.09
C ILE A 86 6.68 -5.34 19.60
N ILE A 87 6.62 -6.41 20.39
CA ILE A 87 5.74 -7.57 20.17
C ILE A 87 4.36 -7.22 20.76
N PRO A 88 3.26 -7.23 19.97
CA PRO A 88 1.91 -7.09 20.51
C PRO A 88 1.65 -8.19 21.55
N SER A 89 1.10 -7.80 22.70
CA SER A 89 0.63 -8.72 23.74
C SER A 89 -0.47 -9.65 23.24
#